data_AF-A0ABD2I8R5-F1
#
_entry.id   AF-A0ABD2I8R5-F1
#
_cell.length_a   1.000
_cell.length_b   1.000
_cell.length_c   1.000
_cell.angle_alpha   90.00
_cell.angle_beta   90.00
_cell.angle_gamma   90.00
#
_symmetry.space_group_name_H-M   'P 1'
#
loop_
_entity.id
_entity.type
_entity.pdbx_description
1 polymer ?
#
loop_
_entity_poly.entity_id
_entity_poly.type
_entity_poly.pdbx_seq_one_letter_code
_entity_poly.pdbx_strand_id
1 'polypeptide(L)'
;MAWESGGGGGITERRLIGQTAHRESLPTSPITFDHFPFVVRKVQTFPKMPSFPIVLSLFLIPILWPFATAQKQQQKQQQADSPVSHCLKHCLEPMTQLEKTVSFMYRHYEAVCEKLEWSANCAQSCKSEDRGAFFQFTTFYRMHCVDFEEELEEHLPCLKEAAFKADVVCRERCAPKETAEKQNAKEERQKMLCKNVECSTLCYVQQLANGCPKAKDTIIRLNIRIADEMRRLTRDSDFDKLSVHCQRVHDANYMRKRLDEVTKKNNTV
;
A
#
# COMPACT_ATOMS: atom_id res chain seq x y z
N MET A 1 -27.52 27.57 -36.47
CA MET A 1 -27.79 26.80 -37.69
C MET A 1 -28.22 25.40 -37.27
N ALA A 2 -29.23 24.85 -37.93
CA ALA A 2 -29.97 23.67 -37.51
C ALA A 2 -29.29 22.34 -37.86
N TRP A 3 -29.59 21.32 -37.04
CA TRP A 3 -29.78 19.88 -37.29
C TRP A 3 -28.63 19.04 -37.88
N GLU A 4 -28.27 17.96 -37.16
CA GLU A 4 -28.61 16.59 -37.58
C GLU A 4 -28.56 15.61 -36.39
N SER A 5 -29.48 14.63 -36.42
CA SER A 5 -29.66 13.56 -35.46
C SER A 5 -29.07 12.24 -35.99
N GLY A 6 -28.47 11.46 -35.09
CA GLY A 6 -28.15 10.04 -35.25
C GLY A 6 -27.14 9.67 -34.16
N GLY A 7 -27.27 8.63 -33.34
CA GLY A 7 -28.10 7.44 -33.39
C GLY A 7 -27.23 6.29 -32.87
N GLY A 8 -27.45 5.87 -31.62
CA GLY A 8 -27.06 4.56 -31.09
C GLY A 8 -25.58 4.32 -30.72
N GLY A 9 -25.34 3.89 -29.49
CA GLY A 9 -24.08 3.28 -29.06
C GLY A 9 -23.75 3.57 -27.61
N GLY A 10 -24.21 2.72 -26.70
CA GLY A 10 -23.91 2.82 -25.28
C GLY A 10 -22.41 2.70 -25.00
N ILE A 11 -21.85 3.72 -24.38
CA ILE A 11 -20.62 3.62 -23.58
C ILE A 11 -20.94 4.37 -22.30
N THR A 12 -21.10 3.62 -21.21
CA THR A 12 -21.23 4.16 -19.87
C THR A 12 -19.91 4.84 -19.52
N GLU A 13 -19.88 6.16 -19.71
CA GLU A 13 -18.77 7.03 -19.35
C GLU A 13 -18.55 6.95 -17.83
N ARG A 14 -17.62 6.09 -17.38
CA ARG A 14 -17.11 6.09 -16.00
C ARG A 14 -16.22 7.32 -15.81
N ARG A 15 -16.85 8.48 -15.73
CA ARG A 15 -16.19 9.73 -15.38
C ARG A 15 -16.05 9.80 -13.85
N LEU A 16 -15.03 9.14 -13.29
CA LEU A 16 -14.57 9.46 -11.94
C LEU A 16 -13.95 10.86 -12.01
N ILE A 17 -14.72 11.84 -11.51
CA ILE A 17 -14.37 13.25 -11.48
C ILE A 17 -13.01 13.41 -10.79
N GLY A 18 -12.01 13.82 -11.57
CA GLY A 18 -10.73 14.29 -11.06
C GLY A 18 -10.97 15.50 -10.16
N GLN A 19 -10.94 15.28 -8.84
CA GLN A 19 -10.92 16.36 -7.87
C GLN A 19 -9.52 16.96 -7.84
N THR A 20 -9.38 18.16 -8.39
CA THR A 20 -8.28 19.06 -8.03
C THR A 20 -8.38 19.34 -6.54
N ALA A 21 -7.50 18.74 -5.75
CA ALA A 21 -7.39 18.98 -4.32
C ALA A 21 -7.10 20.48 -4.09
N HIS A 22 -8.11 21.24 -3.67
CA HIS A 22 -7.92 22.59 -3.16
C HIS A 22 -7.11 22.52 -1.87
N ARG A 23 -6.13 23.42 -1.76
CA ARG A 23 -5.17 23.53 -0.65
C ARG A 23 -5.86 24.11 0.60
N GLU A 24 -6.75 23.33 1.22
CA GLU A 24 -7.32 23.67 2.52
C GLU A 24 -6.54 22.96 3.64
N SER A 25 -6.35 23.68 4.74
CA SER A 25 -5.52 23.33 5.89
C SER A 25 -5.98 22.05 6.58
N LEU A 26 -5.35 20.93 6.22
CA LEU A 26 -5.49 19.63 6.89
C LEU A 26 -4.68 19.58 8.20
N PRO A 27 -5.13 18.80 9.20
CA PRO A 27 -4.49 18.70 10.51
C PRO A 27 -3.09 18.07 10.43
N THR A 28 -2.20 18.56 11.28
CA THR A 28 -0.75 18.28 11.42
C THR A 28 -0.41 16.87 11.92
N SER A 29 -1.09 15.84 11.43
CA SER A 29 -0.77 14.45 11.77
C SER A 29 0.41 13.96 10.93
N PRO A 30 1.44 13.33 11.54
CA PRO A 30 2.59 12.83 10.79
C PRO A 30 2.12 11.74 9.83
N ILE A 31 2.37 11.92 8.54
CA ILE A 31 2.09 10.97 7.46
C ILE A 31 2.65 9.60 7.87
N THR A 32 1.77 8.64 8.17
CA THR A 32 2.16 7.29 8.55
C THR A 32 2.41 6.46 7.30
N PHE A 33 3.66 6.07 7.09
CA PHE A 33 4.12 5.21 5.99
C PHE A 33 3.59 3.75 6.06
N ASP A 34 2.71 3.42 7.02
CA ASP A 34 2.18 2.06 7.26
C ASP A 34 1.22 1.56 6.14
N HIS A 35 0.90 2.40 5.15
CA HIS A 35 -0.05 2.10 4.07
C HIS A 35 0.53 1.99 2.67
N PHE A 36 1.85 2.16 2.50
CA PHE A 36 2.48 1.68 1.27
C PHE A 36 2.43 0.15 1.24
N PRO A 37 2.03 -0.49 0.12
CA PRO A 37 2.07 -1.95 0.01
C PRO A 37 3.49 -2.50 0.15
N PHE A 38 4.51 -1.65 0.04
CA PHE A 38 5.91 -2.03 0.23
C PHE A 38 6.34 -2.12 1.71
N VAL A 39 5.45 -1.80 2.66
CA VAL A 39 5.66 -2.03 4.10
C VAL A 39 4.68 -3.10 4.58
N VAL A 40 4.98 -4.36 4.24
CA VAL A 40 4.31 -5.50 4.88
C VAL A 40 5.01 -5.75 6.22
N ARG A 41 4.34 -5.38 7.31
CA ARG A 41 4.59 -6.05 8.60
C ARG A 41 4.17 -7.50 8.44
N LYS A 42 5.10 -8.39 8.80
CA LYS A 42 4.94 -9.82 9.01
C LYS A 42 3.51 -10.16 9.44
N VAL A 43 2.84 -10.99 8.62
CA VAL A 43 1.71 -11.82 9.02
C VAL A 43 2.13 -12.49 10.34
N GLN A 44 1.46 -12.18 11.44
CA GLN A 44 1.47 -13.03 12.61
C GLN A 44 0.79 -14.34 12.19
N THR A 45 1.62 -15.27 11.71
CA THR A 45 1.26 -16.68 11.65
C THR A 45 0.95 -17.11 13.07
N PHE A 46 -0.32 -17.37 13.36
CA PHE A 46 -0.72 -18.17 14.51
C PHE A 46 0.04 -19.50 14.46
N PRO A 47 0.64 -19.97 15.57
CA PRO A 47 1.30 -21.26 15.58
C PRO A 47 0.27 -22.37 15.38
N LYS A 48 0.46 -23.18 14.33
CA LYS A 48 -0.06 -24.54 14.27
C LYS A 48 0.48 -25.29 15.48
N MET A 49 -0.39 -25.75 16.37
CA MET A 49 -0.02 -26.70 17.41
C MET A 49 0.38 -28.03 16.75
N PRO A 50 1.46 -28.69 17.18
CA PRO A 50 1.72 -30.06 16.80
C PRO A 50 0.80 -31.00 17.58
N SER A 51 0.05 -31.82 16.85
CA SER A 51 -0.61 -33.01 17.38
C SER A 51 0.44 -34.11 17.55
N PHE A 52 0.76 -34.47 18.79
CA PHE A 52 1.33 -35.77 19.13
C PHE A 52 0.59 -36.34 20.35
N PRO A 53 0.37 -37.67 20.39
CA PRO A 53 -0.46 -38.31 21.39
C PRO A 53 0.33 -38.51 22.69
N ILE A 54 -0.22 -38.05 23.81
CA ILE A 54 0.32 -38.33 25.14
C ILE A 54 -0.34 -39.61 25.67
N VAL A 55 0.48 -40.65 25.78
CA VAL A 55 0.20 -41.83 26.61
C VAL A 55 0.31 -41.43 28.08
N LEU A 56 -0.66 -41.93 28.87
CA LEU A 56 -0.80 -41.94 30.32
C LEU A 56 0.43 -41.52 31.14
N SER A 57 0.19 -40.64 32.13
CA SER A 57 0.56 -40.88 33.53
C SER A 57 -0.17 -39.92 34.47
N LEU A 58 -0.86 -40.53 35.45
CA LEU A 58 -1.55 -39.94 36.58
C LEU A 58 -0.66 -39.00 37.40
N PHE A 59 -1.18 -37.87 37.87
CA PHE A 59 -1.05 -37.42 39.26
C PHE A 59 -2.12 -36.37 39.59
N LEU A 60 -2.80 -36.61 40.72
CA LEU A 60 -3.82 -35.80 41.37
C LEU A 60 -3.24 -34.50 41.94
N ILE A 61 -4.01 -33.40 41.89
CA ILE A 61 -4.42 -32.55 43.03
C ILE A 61 -5.27 -31.36 42.49
N PRO A 62 -6.46 -31.10 43.06
CA PRO A 62 -7.34 -30.00 42.68
C PRO A 62 -7.17 -28.79 43.62
N ILE A 63 -6.81 -27.61 43.08
CA ILE A 63 -6.89 -26.33 43.81
C ILE A 63 -7.44 -25.24 42.88
N LEU A 64 -8.72 -24.92 43.09
CA LEU A 64 -9.37 -23.60 42.98
C LEU A 64 -8.66 -22.52 42.14
N TRP A 65 -9.10 -22.36 40.90
CA TRP A 65 -8.83 -21.17 40.09
C TRP A 65 -10.12 -20.34 39.93
N PRO A 66 -10.24 -19.14 40.53
CA PRO A 66 -11.15 -18.13 40.05
C PRO A 66 -10.39 -17.26 39.03
N PHE A 67 -10.04 -17.82 37.88
CA PHE A 67 -9.43 -17.09 36.76
C PHE A 67 -10.32 -17.20 35.51
N ALA A 68 -11.60 -16.90 35.66
CA ALA A 68 -12.57 -16.89 34.55
C ALA A 68 -13.11 -15.49 34.21
N THR A 69 -12.54 -14.41 34.76
CA THR A 69 -12.98 -13.03 34.48
C THR A 69 -11.89 -12.10 33.94
N ALA A 70 -10.64 -12.55 33.82
CA ALA A 70 -9.53 -11.72 33.33
C ALA A 70 -9.35 -11.72 31.80
N GLN A 71 -10.11 -12.50 31.02
CA GLN A 71 -10.02 -12.51 29.55
C GLN A 71 -10.95 -11.50 28.86
N LYS A 72 -11.95 -10.94 29.57
CA LYS A 72 -12.93 -10.00 28.96
C LYS A 72 -12.48 -8.53 28.96
N GLN A 73 -11.34 -8.21 29.58
CA GLN A 73 -10.75 -6.86 29.58
C GLN A 73 -9.59 -6.67 28.59
N GLN A 74 -8.91 -7.72 28.13
CA GLN A 74 -7.81 -7.58 27.16
C GLN A 74 -8.28 -7.34 25.71
N GLN A 75 -9.55 -7.62 25.37
CA GLN A 75 -10.11 -7.24 24.06
C GLN A 75 -10.62 -5.79 23.99
N LYS A 76 -10.72 -5.07 25.12
CA LYS A 76 -11.26 -3.69 25.16
C LYS A 76 -10.18 -2.60 25.22
N GLN A 77 -8.89 -2.96 25.17
CA GLN A 77 -7.78 -2.03 25.45
C GLN A 77 -6.71 -1.94 24.34
N GLN A 78 -7.08 -2.26 23.09
CA GLN A 78 -6.29 -1.97 21.89
C GLN A 78 -7.06 -1.14 20.85
N GLN A 79 -8.10 -0.42 21.28
CA GLN A 79 -8.93 0.43 20.41
C GLN A 79 -8.95 1.90 20.87
N ALA A 80 -7.80 2.41 21.33
CA ALA A 80 -7.50 3.82 21.58
C ALA A 80 -6.03 4.02 21.16
N ASP A 81 -5.59 4.91 20.27
CA ASP A 81 -6.21 5.97 19.48
C ASP A 81 -5.67 5.80 18.04
N SER A 82 -6.56 5.72 17.05
CA SER A 82 -6.17 5.96 15.66
C SER A 82 -6.60 7.39 15.33
N PRO A 83 -5.73 8.26 14.78
CA PRO A 83 -6.06 9.64 14.42
C PRO A 83 -7.05 9.77 13.24
N VAL A 84 -7.74 8.68 12.91
CA VAL A 84 -8.60 8.50 11.73
C VAL A 84 -10.05 8.53 12.19
N SER A 85 -10.86 9.37 11.57
CA SER A 85 -12.28 9.51 11.93
C SER A 85 -13.05 8.19 11.73
N HIS A 86 -14.22 8.08 12.38
CA HIS A 86 -15.10 6.93 12.17
C HIS A 86 -15.55 6.80 10.71
N CYS A 87 -15.84 7.92 10.03
CA CYS A 87 -16.23 7.92 8.61
C CYS A 87 -15.12 7.34 7.74
N LEU A 88 -13.90 7.89 7.89
CA LEU A 88 -12.76 7.46 7.11
C LEU A 88 -12.39 6.00 7.37
N LYS A 89 -12.46 5.56 8.63
CA LYS A 89 -12.21 4.17 9.00
C LYS A 89 -13.20 3.22 8.31
N HIS A 90 -14.48 3.57 8.30
CA HIS A 90 -15.51 2.77 7.63
C HIS A 90 -15.26 2.70 6.11
N CYS A 91 -14.99 3.83 5.47
CA CYS A 91 -14.76 3.85 4.02
C CYS A 91 -13.44 3.19 3.61
N LEU A 92 -12.42 3.16 4.47
CA LEU A 92 -11.16 2.45 4.19
C LEU A 92 -11.22 0.95 4.46
N GLU A 93 -12.23 0.46 5.19
CA GLU A 93 -12.29 -0.92 5.65
C GLU A 93 -12.05 -1.94 4.52
N PRO A 94 -12.71 -1.86 3.35
CA PRO A 94 -12.49 -2.81 2.26
C PRO A 94 -11.06 -2.80 1.71
N MET A 95 -10.42 -1.62 1.71
CA MET A 95 -9.04 -1.44 1.26
C MET A 95 -8.03 -2.00 2.28
N THR A 96 -8.32 -1.85 3.58
CA THR A 96 -7.41 -2.31 4.64
C THR A 96 -7.34 -3.84 4.77
N GLN A 97 -8.36 -4.55 4.27
CA GLN A 97 -8.44 -6.01 4.28
C GLN A 97 -7.71 -6.65 3.08
N LEU A 98 -7.28 -5.86 2.10
CA LEU A 98 -6.55 -6.38 0.94
C LEU A 98 -5.16 -6.87 1.36
N GLU A 99 -4.69 -7.95 0.72
CA GLU A 99 -3.31 -8.35 0.86
C GLU A 99 -2.41 -7.29 0.23
N LYS A 100 -1.43 -6.81 1.02
CA LYS A 100 -0.51 -5.74 0.63
C LYS A 100 0.66 -6.28 -0.18
N THR A 101 0.38 -6.94 -1.31
CA THR A 101 1.42 -7.48 -2.21
C THR A 101 1.13 -7.11 -3.66
N VAL A 102 2.18 -7.06 -4.48
CA VAL A 102 2.06 -6.66 -5.88
C VAL A 102 1.39 -7.78 -6.69
N SER A 103 1.67 -9.04 -6.36
CA SER A 103 0.97 -10.16 -7.02
C SER A 103 -0.52 -10.18 -6.70
N PHE A 104 -0.92 -9.87 -5.47
CA PHE A 104 -2.34 -9.79 -5.13
C PHE A 104 -3.03 -8.68 -5.93
N MET A 105 -2.42 -7.48 -5.99
CA MET A 105 -2.94 -6.36 -6.79
C MET A 105 -3.21 -6.77 -8.24
N TYR A 106 -2.24 -7.39 -8.93
CA TYR A 106 -2.44 -7.74 -10.35
C TYR A 106 -3.34 -8.97 -10.55
N ARG A 107 -3.27 -9.99 -9.69
CA ARG A 107 -4.12 -11.19 -9.80
C ARG A 107 -5.59 -10.91 -9.53
N HIS A 108 -5.87 -9.96 -8.65
CA HIS A 108 -7.22 -9.57 -8.27
C HIS A 108 -7.55 -8.14 -8.72
N TYR A 109 -6.95 -7.69 -9.82
CA TYR A 109 -7.00 -6.30 -10.28
C TYR A 109 -8.42 -5.73 -10.30
N GLU A 110 -9.35 -6.37 -11.01
CA GLU A 110 -10.75 -5.94 -11.11
C GLU A 110 -11.41 -5.81 -9.72
N ALA A 111 -11.31 -6.86 -8.90
CA ALA A 111 -11.90 -6.87 -7.55
C ALA A 111 -11.28 -5.82 -6.61
N VAL A 112 -9.99 -5.51 -6.78
CA VAL A 112 -9.32 -4.43 -6.04
C VAL A 112 -9.83 -3.06 -6.51
N CYS A 113 -9.98 -2.87 -7.82
CA CYS A 113 -10.49 -1.62 -8.38
C CYS A 113 -11.96 -1.37 -8.03
N GLU A 114 -12.81 -2.41 -8.01
CA GLU A 114 -14.20 -2.33 -7.53
C GLU A 114 -14.27 -1.92 -6.05
N LYS A 115 -13.41 -2.50 -5.20
CA LYS A 115 -13.32 -2.10 -3.78
C LYS A 115 -12.86 -0.66 -3.63
N LEU A 116 -11.91 -0.21 -4.45
CA LEU A 116 -11.47 1.18 -4.45
C LEU A 116 -12.61 2.12 -4.86
N GLU A 117 -13.34 1.79 -5.91
CA GLU A 117 -14.48 2.58 -6.40
C GLU A 117 -15.56 2.71 -5.33
N TRP A 118 -15.95 1.61 -4.69
CA TRP A 118 -16.89 1.64 -3.56
C TRP A 118 -16.38 2.52 -2.42
N SER A 119 -15.11 2.34 -2.06
CA SER A 119 -14.49 3.07 -0.94
C SER A 119 -14.39 4.57 -1.23
N ALA A 120 -14.11 4.94 -2.49
CA ALA A 120 -14.08 6.32 -2.95
C ALA A 120 -15.47 6.96 -2.92
N ASN A 121 -16.51 6.25 -3.36
CA ASN A 121 -17.90 6.70 -3.30
C ASN A 121 -18.35 6.89 -1.84
N CYS A 122 -18.01 5.96 -0.95
CA CYS A 122 -18.24 6.11 0.50
C CYS A 122 -17.58 7.40 1.03
N ALA A 123 -16.30 7.60 0.71
CA ALA A 123 -15.51 8.72 1.22
C ALA A 123 -16.04 10.09 0.77
N GLN A 124 -16.76 10.19 -0.36
CA GLN A 124 -17.38 11.45 -0.81
C GLN A 124 -18.35 12.04 0.21
N SER A 125 -18.97 11.20 1.05
CA SER A 125 -19.88 11.63 2.12
C SER A 125 -19.13 12.07 3.40
N CYS A 126 -17.83 11.81 3.49
CA CYS A 126 -17.01 12.23 4.63
C CYS A 126 -16.61 13.72 4.51
N LYS A 127 -16.08 14.28 5.61
CA LYS A 127 -15.59 15.66 5.65
C LYS A 127 -14.39 15.86 4.71
N SER A 128 -14.09 17.11 4.38
CA SER A 128 -13.00 17.47 3.47
C SER A 128 -11.66 16.87 3.89
N GLU A 129 -11.39 16.86 5.19
CA GLU A 129 -10.15 16.32 5.74
C GLU A 129 -10.03 14.81 5.52
N ASP A 130 -11.13 14.09 5.74
CA ASP A 130 -11.21 12.65 5.56
C ASP A 130 -11.11 12.26 4.08
N ARG A 131 -11.69 13.05 3.18
CA ARG A 131 -11.55 12.87 1.73
C ARG A 131 -10.09 13.00 1.29
N GLY A 132 -9.40 14.02 1.78
CA GLY A 132 -7.97 14.22 1.51
C GLY A 132 -7.11 13.06 2.06
N ALA A 133 -7.40 12.61 3.28
CA ALA A 133 -6.70 11.48 3.88
C ALA A 133 -6.98 10.15 3.15
N PHE A 134 -8.23 9.89 2.75
CA PHE A 134 -8.59 8.74 1.92
C PHE A 134 -7.75 8.71 0.64
N PHE A 135 -7.68 9.86 -0.04
CA PHE A 135 -6.90 10.01 -1.26
C PHE A 135 -5.40 9.73 -1.03
N GLN A 136 -4.83 10.16 0.10
CA GLN A 136 -3.45 9.80 0.47
C GLN A 136 -3.30 8.29 0.71
N PHE A 137 -4.15 7.69 1.55
CA PHE A 137 -4.09 6.27 1.92
C PHE A 137 -4.24 5.31 0.75
N THR A 138 -4.98 5.71 -0.27
CA THR A 138 -5.29 4.87 -1.44
C THR A 138 -4.43 5.17 -2.65
N THR A 139 -3.41 6.04 -2.54
CA THR A 139 -2.58 6.47 -3.68
C THR A 139 -2.06 5.31 -4.53
N PHE A 140 -1.55 4.24 -3.92
CA PHE A 140 -1.10 3.07 -4.67
C PHE A 140 -2.22 2.48 -5.54
N TYR A 141 -3.37 2.20 -4.94
CA TYR A 141 -4.49 1.58 -5.66
C TYR A 141 -5.07 2.52 -6.72
N ARG A 142 -5.23 3.81 -6.41
CA ARG A 142 -5.69 4.82 -7.38
C ARG A 142 -4.77 4.90 -8.59
N MET A 143 -3.46 4.90 -8.37
CA MET A 143 -2.49 4.95 -9.47
C MET A 143 -2.63 3.76 -10.41
N HIS A 144 -2.91 2.56 -9.87
CA HIS A 144 -3.08 1.37 -10.71
C HIS A 144 -4.46 1.28 -11.36
N CYS A 145 -5.53 1.63 -10.63
CA CYS A 145 -6.93 1.41 -11.04
C CYS A 145 -7.57 2.58 -11.77
N VAL A 146 -6.97 3.78 -11.71
CA VAL A 146 -7.57 4.99 -12.28
C VAL A 146 -6.56 5.67 -13.20
N ASP A 147 -5.39 6.04 -12.68
CA ASP A 147 -4.46 6.88 -13.45
C ASP A 147 -3.73 6.10 -14.56
N PHE A 148 -3.54 4.79 -14.40
CA PHE A 148 -2.84 3.91 -15.35
C PHE A 148 -3.69 2.71 -15.82
N GLU A 149 -5.02 2.75 -15.65
CA GLU A 149 -5.90 1.62 -16.00
C GLU A 149 -5.68 1.13 -17.43
N GLU A 150 -5.85 2.03 -18.41
CA GLU A 150 -5.72 1.71 -19.83
C GLU A 150 -4.31 1.20 -20.19
N GLU A 151 -3.26 1.84 -19.67
CA GLU A 151 -1.88 1.47 -19.96
C GLU A 151 -1.47 0.14 -19.32
N LEU A 152 -2.09 -0.23 -18.19
CA LEU A 152 -1.84 -1.49 -17.51
C LEU A 152 -2.65 -2.64 -18.08
N GLU A 153 -3.86 -2.39 -18.58
CA GLU A 153 -4.79 -3.40 -19.10
C GLU A 153 -4.12 -4.31 -20.14
N GLU A 154 -3.42 -3.71 -21.11
CA GLU A 154 -2.67 -4.44 -22.15
C GLU A 154 -1.55 -5.33 -21.61
N HIS A 155 -1.12 -5.10 -20.36
CA HIS A 155 0.00 -5.77 -19.73
C HIS A 155 -0.42 -6.69 -18.57
N LEU A 156 -1.67 -6.60 -18.10
CA LEU A 156 -2.16 -7.35 -16.94
C LEU A 156 -1.90 -8.86 -17.03
N PRO A 157 -2.11 -9.57 -18.16
CA PRO A 157 -1.83 -11.00 -18.23
C PRO A 157 -0.38 -11.35 -17.89
N CYS A 158 0.56 -10.53 -18.34
CA CYS A 158 2.00 -10.70 -18.14
C CYS A 158 2.44 -10.26 -16.73
N LEU A 159 1.90 -9.14 -16.24
CA LEU A 159 2.16 -8.62 -14.89
C LEU A 159 1.68 -9.60 -13.80
N LYS A 160 0.54 -10.27 -14.01
CA LYS A 160 0.01 -11.32 -13.10
C LYS A 160 1.02 -12.44 -12.84
N GLU A 161 1.73 -12.87 -13.88
CA GLU A 161 2.75 -13.92 -13.78
C GLU A 161 4.07 -13.40 -13.21
N ALA A 162 4.53 -12.24 -13.66
CA ALA A 162 5.79 -11.65 -13.22
C ALA A 162 5.75 -11.27 -11.72
N ALA A 163 4.61 -10.78 -11.24
CA ALA A 163 4.47 -10.22 -9.90
C ALA A 163 4.64 -11.25 -8.79
N PHE A 164 4.25 -12.51 -9.00
CA PHE A 164 4.44 -13.56 -7.98
C PHE A 164 5.93 -13.81 -7.71
N LYS A 165 6.73 -13.92 -8.76
CA LYS A 165 8.19 -14.05 -8.64
C LYS A 165 8.80 -12.81 -7.99
N ALA A 166 8.33 -11.63 -8.38
CA ALA A 166 8.79 -10.37 -7.80
C ALA A 166 8.52 -10.30 -6.27
N ASP A 167 7.33 -10.71 -5.82
CA ASP A 167 6.99 -10.72 -4.39
C ASP A 167 7.90 -11.64 -3.58
N VAL A 168 8.27 -12.80 -4.10
CA VAL A 168 9.21 -13.72 -3.42
C VAL A 168 10.58 -13.08 -3.29
N VAL A 169 11.17 -12.66 -4.42
CA VAL A 169 12.54 -12.11 -4.47
C VAL A 169 12.66 -10.82 -3.68
N CYS A 170 11.72 -9.89 -3.84
CA CYS A 170 11.82 -8.56 -3.27
C CYS A 170 11.54 -8.51 -1.77
N ARG A 171 10.65 -9.40 -1.27
CA ARG A 171 10.45 -9.52 0.19
C ARG A 171 11.69 -10.04 0.89
N GLU A 172 12.37 -11.02 0.31
CA GLU A 172 13.63 -11.53 0.87
C GLU A 172 14.75 -10.48 0.81
N ARG A 173 14.92 -9.84 -0.35
CA ARG A 173 15.99 -8.87 -0.59
C ARG A 173 15.86 -7.60 0.25
N CYS A 174 14.65 -7.12 0.46
CA CYS A 174 14.36 -5.85 1.11
C CYS A 174 13.74 -6.00 2.50
N ALA A 175 13.77 -7.21 3.08
CA ALA A 175 13.31 -7.45 4.44
C ALA A 175 14.00 -6.49 5.42
N PRO A 176 13.25 -5.89 6.37
CA PRO A 176 13.87 -5.15 7.46
C PRO A 176 14.79 -6.12 8.20
N LYS A 177 16.09 -5.85 8.20
CA LYS A 177 17.03 -6.59 9.05
C LYS A 177 16.61 -6.30 10.49
N GLU A 178 16.28 -7.34 11.26
CA GLU A 178 15.96 -7.19 12.69
C GLU A 178 17.19 -6.61 13.39
N THR A 179 17.21 -5.28 13.58
CA THR A 179 18.10 -4.67 14.56
C THR A 179 17.52 -5.00 15.92
N ALA A 180 18.17 -5.95 16.61
CA ALA A 180 17.87 -6.40 17.96
C ALA A 180 18.16 -5.30 19.00
N GLU A 181 17.58 -4.11 18.86
CA GLU A 181 17.64 -3.06 19.86
C GLU A 181 16.26 -2.40 20.00
N LYS A 182 15.59 -2.76 21.09
CA LYS A 182 14.39 -2.07 21.58
C LYS A 182 14.79 -0.67 22.07
N GLN A 183 14.99 0.30 21.16
CA GLN A 183 14.88 1.76 21.39
C GLN A 183 15.44 2.59 20.21
N ASN A 184 15.09 2.27 18.96
CA ASN A 184 15.38 3.22 17.87
C ASN A 184 14.46 4.45 17.99
N ALA A 185 15.07 5.64 18.08
CA ALA A 185 14.37 6.92 18.06
C ALA A 185 13.41 7.00 16.84
N LYS A 186 12.30 7.74 16.99
CA LYS A 186 11.27 7.91 15.94
C LYS A 186 11.88 8.25 14.56
N GLU A 187 12.93 9.04 14.54
CA GLU A 187 13.68 9.43 13.34
C GLU A 187 14.39 8.24 12.65
N GLU A 188 15.12 7.40 13.40
CA GLU A 188 15.82 6.25 12.81
C GLU A 188 14.83 5.21 12.28
N ARG A 189 13.70 5.04 12.96
CA ARG A 189 12.60 4.20 12.45
C ARG A 189 12.06 4.72 11.12
N GLN A 190 11.82 6.04 11.01
CA GLN A 190 11.35 6.66 9.78
C GLN A 190 12.37 6.48 8.64
N LYS A 191 13.64 6.72 8.92
CA LYS A 191 14.74 6.50 7.98
C LYS A 191 14.80 5.07 7.46
N MET A 192 14.68 4.08 8.34
CA MET A 192 14.68 2.66 7.94
C MET A 192 13.46 2.29 7.11
N LEU A 193 12.28 2.83 7.43
CA LEU A 193 11.08 2.65 6.61
C LEU A 193 11.28 3.17 5.19
N CYS A 194 11.81 4.39 5.03
CA CYS A 194 12.04 4.97 3.71
C CYS A 194 13.13 4.25 2.90
N LYS A 195 14.19 3.74 3.56
CA LYS A 195 15.17 2.85 2.92
C LYS A 195 14.53 1.57 2.40
N ASN A 196 13.62 0.97 3.17
CA ASN A 196 12.93 -0.25 2.77
C ASN A 196 11.99 0.03 1.60
N VAL A 197 11.24 1.14 1.64
CA VAL A 197 10.39 1.57 0.52
C VAL A 197 11.23 1.75 -0.74
N GLU A 198 12.36 2.47 -0.66
CA GLU A 198 13.27 2.64 -1.80
C GLU A 198 13.74 1.28 -2.35
N CYS A 199 14.24 0.38 -1.48
CA CYS A 199 14.69 -0.95 -1.88
C CYS A 199 13.57 -1.74 -2.58
N SER A 200 12.40 -1.80 -1.96
CA SER A 200 11.25 -2.54 -2.47
C SER A 200 10.82 -1.99 -3.82
N THR A 201 10.62 -0.69 -3.95
CA THR A 201 10.23 -0.06 -5.22
C THR A 201 11.24 -0.39 -6.33
N LEU A 202 12.54 -0.20 -6.08
CA LEU A 202 13.57 -0.53 -7.08
C LEU A 202 13.59 -2.02 -7.44
N CYS A 203 13.42 -2.90 -6.45
CA CYS A 203 13.39 -4.34 -6.69
C CYS A 203 12.16 -4.74 -7.51
N TYR A 204 10.96 -4.30 -7.13
CA TYR A 204 9.73 -4.65 -7.84
C TYR A 204 9.74 -4.15 -9.28
N VAL A 205 10.14 -2.91 -9.52
CA VAL A 205 10.24 -2.41 -10.90
C VAL A 205 11.27 -3.21 -11.70
N GLN A 206 12.42 -3.55 -11.11
CA GLN A 206 13.42 -4.39 -11.79
C GLN A 206 12.85 -5.78 -12.14
N GLN A 207 12.20 -6.45 -11.19
CA GLN A 207 11.66 -7.80 -11.40
C GLN A 207 10.51 -7.81 -12.40
N LEU A 208 9.59 -6.83 -12.31
CA LEU A 208 8.47 -6.70 -13.23
C LEU A 208 8.94 -6.32 -14.64
N ALA A 209 9.89 -5.41 -14.78
CA ALA A 209 10.46 -5.05 -16.09
C ALA A 209 11.18 -6.23 -16.75
N ASN A 210 11.81 -7.11 -15.97
CA ASN A 210 12.44 -8.32 -16.50
C ASN A 210 11.42 -9.38 -16.88
N GLY A 211 10.43 -9.62 -16.02
CA GLY A 211 9.38 -10.61 -16.25
C GLY A 211 8.35 -10.17 -17.29
N CYS A 212 8.23 -8.85 -17.50
CA CYS A 212 7.29 -8.25 -18.44
C CYS A 212 7.91 -7.04 -19.19
N PRO A 213 8.82 -7.27 -20.15
CA PRO A 213 9.59 -6.20 -20.79
C PRO A 213 8.75 -5.15 -21.52
N LYS A 214 7.62 -5.55 -22.12
CA LYS A 214 6.71 -4.62 -22.80
C LYS A 214 6.09 -3.60 -21.84
N ALA A 215 5.91 -3.96 -20.58
CA ALA A 215 5.34 -3.09 -19.56
C ALA A 215 6.37 -2.20 -18.86
N LYS A 216 7.67 -2.33 -19.19
CA LYS A 216 8.77 -1.67 -18.49
C LYS A 216 8.54 -0.16 -18.35
N ASP A 217 8.26 0.52 -19.46
CA ASP A 217 8.13 1.98 -19.45
C ASP A 217 6.88 2.43 -18.68
N THR A 218 5.78 1.68 -18.79
CA THR A 218 4.55 1.91 -18.01
C THR A 218 4.81 1.75 -16.50
N ILE A 219 5.47 0.68 -16.06
CA ILE A 219 5.81 0.45 -14.65
C ILE A 219 6.72 1.56 -14.10
N ILE A 220 7.71 2.00 -14.88
CA ILE A 220 8.61 3.09 -14.50
C ILE A 220 7.81 4.39 -14.34
N ARG A 221 7.01 4.76 -15.34
CA ARG A 221 6.17 5.98 -15.29
C ARG A 221 5.19 5.95 -14.11
N LEU A 222 4.56 4.81 -13.85
CA LEU A 222 3.67 4.61 -12.71
C LEU A 222 4.38 4.91 -11.38
N ASN A 223 5.58 4.37 -11.17
CA ASN A 223 6.30 4.57 -9.91
C ASN A 223 6.85 5.99 -9.75
N ILE A 224 7.23 6.64 -10.85
CA ILE A 224 7.59 8.07 -10.84
C ILE A 224 6.36 8.91 -10.45
N ARG A 225 5.19 8.59 -11.02
CA ARG A 225 3.94 9.29 -10.71
C ARG A 225 3.51 9.12 -9.25
N ILE A 226 3.70 7.93 -8.67
CA ILE A 226 3.51 7.72 -7.23
C ILE A 226 4.42 8.65 -6.41
N ALA A 227 5.70 8.77 -6.75
CA ALA A 227 6.62 9.66 -6.04
C ALA A 227 6.20 11.14 -6.13
N ASP A 228 5.87 11.61 -7.34
CA ASP A 228 5.36 12.97 -7.58
C ASP A 228 4.09 13.26 -6.76
N GLU A 229 3.16 12.31 -6.74
CA GLU A 229 1.90 12.49 -6.02
C GLU A 229 2.12 12.56 -4.51
N MET A 230 2.99 11.71 -3.98
CA MET A 230 3.34 11.75 -2.56
C MET A 230 4.04 13.05 -2.17
N ARG A 231 4.88 13.60 -3.06
CA ARG A 231 5.46 14.93 -2.87
C ARG A 231 4.44 16.04 -2.89
N ARG A 232 3.49 16.00 -3.82
CA ARG A 232 2.40 16.99 -3.94
C ARG A 232 1.50 16.99 -2.70
N LEU A 233 1.27 15.82 -2.12
CA LEU A 233 0.45 15.65 -0.92
C LEU A 233 1.20 16.01 0.38
N THR A 234 2.51 16.23 0.31
CA THR A 234 3.34 16.64 1.45
C THR A 234 3.62 18.14 1.41
N ARG A 235 3.29 18.88 2.49
CA ARG A 235 3.62 20.31 2.58
C ARG A 235 5.14 20.51 2.61
N ASP A 236 5.62 21.59 2.01
CA ASP A 236 7.07 21.87 1.93
C ASP A 236 7.73 21.90 3.32
N SER A 237 7.08 22.56 4.29
CA SER A 237 7.54 22.61 5.70
C SER A 237 7.65 21.24 6.38
N ASP A 238 6.87 20.26 5.93
CA ASP A 238 6.89 18.90 6.46
C ASP A 238 7.91 18.04 5.69
N PHE A 239 8.04 18.27 4.39
CA PHE A 239 9.04 17.63 3.53
C PHE A 239 10.47 17.94 3.97
N ASP A 240 10.76 19.20 4.30
CA ASP A 240 12.10 19.63 4.72
C ASP A 240 12.54 19.00 6.05
N LYS A 241 11.58 18.56 6.86
CA LYS A 241 11.82 17.86 8.14
C LYS A 241 11.99 16.34 7.96
N LEU A 242 11.71 15.81 6.79
CA LEU A 242 11.91 14.39 6.51
C LEU A 242 13.41 14.08 6.42
N SER A 243 13.80 12.87 6.84
CA SER A 243 15.16 12.40 6.57
C SER A 243 15.44 12.41 5.06
N VAL A 244 16.71 12.58 4.67
CA VAL A 244 17.15 12.54 3.27
C VAL A 244 16.68 11.26 2.55
N HIS A 245 16.58 10.14 3.26
CA HIS A 245 16.07 8.88 2.70
C HIS A 245 14.58 8.96 2.34
N CYS A 246 13.79 9.67 3.13
CA CYS A 246 12.36 9.86 2.86
C CYS A 246 12.12 10.92 1.78
N GLN A 247 12.95 11.96 1.74
CA GLN A 247 12.90 12.96 0.67
C GLN A 247 13.13 12.30 -0.70
N ARG A 248 14.10 11.38 -0.79
CA ARG A 248 14.42 10.63 -2.02
C ARG A 248 13.26 9.82 -2.59
N VAL A 249 12.51 9.10 -1.75
CA VAL A 249 11.37 8.29 -2.22
C VAL A 249 10.18 9.13 -2.67
N HIS A 250 10.17 10.42 -2.33
CA HIS A 250 9.19 11.41 -2.81
C HIS A 250 9.78 12.28 -3.94
N ASP A 251 11.05 12.14 -4.30
CA ASP A 251 11.66 12.90 -5.38
C ASP A 251 11.57 12.10 -6.69
N ALA A 252 10.69 12.54 -7.58
CA ALA A 252 10.47 11.87 -8.86
C ALA A 252 11.69 11.88 -9.79
N ASN A 253 12.56 12.89 -9.72
CA ASN A 253 13.80 12.92 -10.51
C ASN A 253 14.80 11.90 -9.97
N TYR A 254 14.94 11.84 -8.65
CA TYR A 254 15.75 10.82 -8.00
C TYR A 254 15.25 9.42 -8.36
N MET A 255 13.95 9.17 -8.17
CA MET A 255 13.35 7.86 -8.45
C MET A 255 13.46 7.48 -9.92
N ARG A 256 13.20 8.40 -10.86
CA ARG A 256 13.40 8.16 -12.30
C ARG A 256 14.81 7.66 -12.61
N LYS A 257 15.84 8.38 -12.15
CA LYS A 257 17.24 8.01 -12.37
C LYS A 257 17.53 6.60 -11.84
N ARG A 258 17.08 6.29 -10.62
CA ARG A 258 17.32 5.00 -9.98
C ARG A 258 16.58 3.85 -10.67
N LEU A 259 15.33 4.09 -11.10
CA LEU A 259 14.53 3.11 -11.83
C LEU A 259 15.14 2.80 -13.21
N ASP A 260 15.63 3.82 -13.91
CA ASP A 260 16.36 3.64 -15.17
C ASP A 260 17.65 2.82 -14.95
N GLU A 261 18.42 3.11 -13.90
CA GLU A 261 19.65 2.38 -13.58
C GLU A 261 19.42 0.89 -13.32
N VAL A 262 18.36 0.53 -12.57
CA VAL A 262 18.09 -0.88 -12.23
C VAL A 262 17.46 -1.67 -13.38
N THR A 263 16.83 -0.99 -14.35
CA THR A 263 16.17 -1.62 -15.50
C THR A 263 17.00 -1.59 -16.79
N LYS A 264 18.12 -0.86 -16.84
CA LYS A 264 19.08 -0.88 -17.96
C LYS A 264 20.09 -2.02 -17.90
N LYS A 265 20.40 -2.53 -16.69
CA LYS A 265 21.50 -3.48 -16.46
C LYS A 265 21.36 -4.87 -17.10
N ASN A 266 20.27 -5.17 -17.81
CA ASN A 266 19.99 -6.52 -18.33
C ASN A 266 20.05 -6.63 -19.87
N ASN A 267 20.48 -5.57 -20.58
CA ASN A 267 20.69 -5.61 -22.04
C ASN A 267 22.14 -5.97 -22.45
N THR A 268 22.92 -6.55 -21.53
CA THR A 268 24.26 -7.07 -21.80
C THR A 268 24.28 -8.55 -21.47
N VAL A 269 23.75 -9.36 -22.38
CA VAL A 269 24.10 -10.77 -22.59
C VAL A 269 24.17 -10.99 -24.09
#